data_AF-Q06W95-F1
#
_entry.id   AF-Q06W95-F1
#
_cell.length_a   1.000
_cell.length_b   1.000
_cell.length_c   1.000
_cell.angle_alpha   90.00
_cell.angle_beta   90.00
_cell.angle_gamma   90.00
#
_symmetry.space_group_name_H-M   'P 1'
#
loop_
_entity.id
_entity.type
_entity.pdbx_description
1 polymer ?
#
loop_
_entity_poly.entity_id
_entity_poly.type
_entity_poly.pdbx_seq_one_letter_code
_entity_poly.pdbx_strand_id
1 'polypeptide(L)'
;TRRIGVDYVYRPMKDAGIEEKIAKSSSELIAKQFGKLKSDKDAKPEKNLEIEQIVHVSNHEISLIKQLVDTLIADKREPNDEEVKLLRKEQRSVDMALFGRMLASSPEFNVEAACQVSHALGVSAVTVESDFFTAVDDLNNKEEDAGSGHMGEQGFASTLFYTYVCISRDLLVENLGGNEELAKR
;
A
#
# COMPACT_ATOMS: atom_id res chain seq x y z
N THR A 1 0.81 1.78 -1.98
CA THR A 1 2.24 1.46 -2.21
C THR A 1 2.99 2.71 -2.68
N ARG A 2 4.32 2.76 -2.56
CA ARG A 2 5.18 3.77 -3.24
C ARG A 2 5.89 3.22 -4.47
N ARG A 3 5.88 1.89 -4.63
CA ARG A 3 6.72 1.16 -5.59
C ARG A 3 5.95 0.79 -6.85
N ILE A 4 4.97 1.60 -7.26
CA ILE A 4 4.09 1.23 -8.37
C ILE A 4 4.86 1.04 -9.69
N GLY A 5 5.79 1.95 -9.98
CA GLY A 5 6.68 1.83 -11.15
C GLY A 5 7.61 0.62 -11.06
N VAL A 6 8.18 0.37 -9.88
CA VAL A 6 9.12 -0.77 -9.69
C VAL A 6 8.42 -2.12 -9.80
N ASP A 7 7.38 -2.32 -8.97
CA ASP A 7 6.76 -3.63 -8.76
C ASP A 7 5.87 -4.03 -9.94
N TYR A 8 5.24 -3.07 -10.64
CA TYR A 8 4.28 -3.37 -11.71
C TYR A 8 4.75 -3.03 -13.13
N VAL A 9 5.88 -2.32 -13.30
CA VAL A 9 6.39 -1.93 -14.64
C VAL A 9 7.83 -2.37 -14.83
N TYR A 10 8.77 -1.81 -14.05
CA TYR A 10 10.20 -2.02 -14.26
C TYR A 10 10.62 -3.49 -14.11
N ARG A 11 10.24 -4.16 -13.02
CA ARG A 11 10.58 -5.57 -12.80
C ARG A 11 9.97 -6.49 -13.86
N PRO A 12 8.65 -6.44 -14.14
CA PRO A 12 8.06 -7.25 -15.21
C PRO A 12 8.74 -7.05 -16.58
N MET A 13 9.08 -5.80 -16.94
CA MET A 13 9.76 -5.52 -18.21
C MET A 13 11.20 -6.05 -18.24
N LYS A 14 11.93 -5.97 -17.12
CA LYS A 14 13.29 -6.54 -17.00
C LYS A 14 13.27 -8.07 -17.03
N ASP A 15 12.30 -8.70 -16.37
CA ASP A 15 12.11 -10.15 -16.37
C ASP A 15 11.75 -10.66 -17.77
N ALA A 16 11.04 -9.86 -18.57
CA ALA A 16 10.76 -10.13 -19.98
C ALA A 16 11.92 -9.80 -20.94
N GLY A 17 13.07 -9.34 -20.44
CA GLY A 17 14.27 -9.08 -21.23
C GLY A 17 14.23 -7.78 -22.05
N ILE A 18 13.39 -6.80 -21.68
CA ILE A 18 13.36 -5.48 -22.33
C ILE A 18 14.60 -4.65 -21.95
N GLU A 19 15.04 -3.80 -22.86
CA GLU A 19 16.16 -2.88 -22.64
C GLU A 19 15.91 -2.00 -21.40
N GLU A 20 16.94 -1.85 -20.56
CA GLU A 20 16.83 -1.12 -19.29
C GLU A 20 16.37 0.32 -19.46
N LYS A 21 16.78 0.98 -20.55
CA LYS A 21 16.38 2.35 -20.87
C LYS A 21 14.86 2.46 -21.09
N ILE A 22 14.29 1.53 -21.88
CA ILE A 22 12.85 1.49 -22.19
C ILE A 22 12.05 1.13 -20.94
N ALA A 23 12.50 0.12 -20.17
CA ALA A 23 11.86 -0.28 -18.93
C ALA A 23 11.84 0.86 -17.90
N LYS A 24 12.94 1.61 -17.80
CA LYS A 24 13.06 2.76 -16.91
C LYS A 24 12.15 3.92 -17.34
N SER A 25 12.19 4.32 -18.61
CA SER A 25 11.33 5.38 -19.16
C SER A 25 9.85 5.06 -18.96
N SER A 26 9.43 3.83 -19.32
CA SER A 26 8.05 3.36 -19.15
C SER A 26 7.61 3.37 -17.69
N SER A 27 8.49 2.95 -16.78
CA SER A 27 8.23 2.99 -15.34
C SER A 27 8.06 4.43 -14.84
N GLU A 28 8.89 5.37 -15.27
CA GLU A 28 8.81 6.78 -14.87
C GLU A 28 7.50 7.41 -15.38
N LEU A 29 7.15 7.20 -16.64
CA LEU A 29 5.94 7.74 -17.26
C LEU A 29 4.67 7.23 -16.56
N ILE A 30 4.58 5.91 -16.31
CA ILE A 30 3.42 5.32 -15.64
C ILE A 30 3.36 5.76 -14.17
N ALA A 31 4.47 5.71 -13.44
CA ALA A 31 4.50 6.08 -12.02
C ALA A 31 4.12 7.55 -11.79
N LYS A 32 4.52 8.46 -12.70
CA LYS A 32 4.22 9.89 -12.63
C LYS A 32 2.71 10.19 -12.64
N GLN A 33 1.90 9.30 -13.23
CA GLN A 33 0.44 9.43 -13.19
C GLN A 33 -0.14 9.25 -11.79
N PHE A 34 0.52 8.48 -10.93
CA PHE A 34 0.04 8.13 -9.59
C PHE A 34 0.67 8.96 -8.47
N GLY A 35 1.72 9.72 -8.77
CA GLY A 35 2.40 10.58 -7.80
C GLY A 35 3.69 11.16 -8.35
N LYS A 36 4.31 12.05 -7.58
CA LYS A 36 5.60 12.64 -7.95
C LYS A 36 6.71 11.61 -7.74
N LEU A 37 7.59 11.44 -8.73
CA LEU A 37 8.76 10.57 -8.62
C LEU A 37 9.76 11.09 -7.60
N LYS A 38 10.45 10.18 -6.91
CA LYS A 38 11.58 10.54 -6.05
C LYS A 38 12.77 11.01 -6.89
N SER A 39 13.50 11.98 -6.34
CA SER A 39 14.76 12.46 -6.90
C SER A 39 15.85 12.41 -5.82
N ASP A 40 16.55 11.28 -5.74
CA ASP A 40 17.68 11.07 -4.82
C ASP A 40 18.93 10.70 -5.63
N LYS A 41 19.94 11.58 -5.61
CA LYS A 41 21.16 11.43 -6.42
C LYS A 41 22.10 10.34 -5.90
N ASP A 42 21.98 10.00 -4.61
CA ASP A 42 22.85 9.04 -3.92
C ASP A 42 22.20 7.65 -3.77
N ALA A 43 20.98 7.48 -4.29
CA ALA A 43 20.22 6.26 -4.19
C ALA A 43 20.45 5.28 -5.35
N LYS A 44 20.16 4.00 -5.09
CA LYS A 44 20.05 2.97 -6.13
C LYS A 44 19.03 3.41 -7.21
N PRO A 45 19.27 3.13 -8.50
CA PRO A 45 18.42 3.56 -9.61
C PRO A 45 16.93 3.22 -9.43
N GLU A 46 16.63 2.05 -8.85
CA GLU A 46 15.25 1.60 -8.59
C GLU A 46 14.50 2.48 -7.59
N LYS A 47 15.19 3.11 -6.64
CA LYS A 47 14.56 3.95 -5.61
C LYS A 47 14.00 5.25 -6.21
N ASN A 48 14.57 5.71 -7.32
CA ASN A 48 14.08 6.87 -8.07
C ASN A 48 12.87 6.54 -8.96
N LEU A 49 12.52 5.26 -9.11
CA LEU A 49 11.29 4.81 -9.78
C LEU A 49 10.10 4.71 -8.81
N GLU A 50 10.35 4.93 -7.51
CA GLU A 50 9.29 5.07 -6.52
C GLU A 50 8.69 6.48 -6.56
N ILE A 51 7.41 6.57 -6.24
CA ILE A 51 6.76 7.84 -5.98
C ILE A 51 7.02 8.29 -4.52
N GLU A 52 7.02 9.60 -4.30
CA GLU A 52 7.20 10.24 -2.99
C GLU A 52 6.00 9.94 -2.08
N GLN A 53 4.78 10.12 -2.60
CA GLN A 53 3.53 9.89 -1.88
C GLN A 53 3.15 8.41 -1.88
N ILE A 54 2.43 7.96 -0.85
CA ILE A 54 1.79 6.64 -0.90
C ILE A 54 0.54 6.77 -1.77
N VAL A 55 0.39 5.89 -2.76
CA VAL A 55 -0.84 5.79 -3.55
C VAL A 55 -1.65 4.56 -3.14
N HIS A 56 -2.97 4.74 -3.01
CA HIS A 56 -3.94 3.65 -2.90
C HIS A 56 -4.53 3.41 -4.29
N VAL A 57 -4.42 2.18 -4.78
CA VAL A 57 -4.72 1.81 -6.18
C VAL A 57 -5.74 0.69 -6.16
N SER A 58 -6.75 0.77 -7.01
CA SER A 58 -7.77 -0.28 -7.14
C SER A 58 -7.22 -1.49 -7.89
N ASN A 59 -7.83 -2.65 -7.66
CA ASN A 59 -7.51 -3.87 -8.41
C ASN A 59 -7.73 -3.70 -9.93
N HIS A 60 -8.72 -2.90 -10.31
CA HIS A 60 -8.99 -2.58 -11.72
C HIS A 60 -7.82 -1.79 -12.34
N GLU A 61 -7.35 -0.73 -11.68
CA GLU A 61 -6.21 0.06 -12.14
C GLU A 61 -4.92 -0.78 -12.21
N ILE A 62 -4.70 -1.69 -11.25
CA ILE A 62 -3.58 -2.65 -11.31
C ILE A 62 -3.69 -3.56 -12.53
N SER A 63 -4.90 -4.04 -12.86
CA SER A 63 -5.12 -4.85 -14.06
C SER A 63 -4.82 -4.08 -15.34
N LEU A 64 -5.20 -2.79 -15.40
CA LEU A 64 -4.91 -1.93 -16.55
C LEU A 64 -3.40 -1.68 -16.70
N ILE A 65 -2.68 -1.46 -15.59
CA ILE A 65 -1.21 -1.34 -15.62
C ILE A 65 -0.59 -2.62 -16.20
N LYS A 66 -1.01 -3.79 -15.71
CA LYS A 66 -0.47 -5.08 -16.19
C LYS A 66 -0.74 -5.28 -17.68
N GLN A 67 -1.97 -5.03 -18.13
CA GLN A 67 -2.34 -5.12 -19.55
C GLN A 67 -1.51 -4.19 -20.44
N LEU A 68 -1.30 -2.94 -19.98
CA LEU A 68 -0.44 -2.01 -20.70
C LEU A 68 1.00 -2.53 -20.76
N VAL A 69 1.54 -2.98 -19.63
CA VAL A 69 2.92 -3.51 -19.57
C VAL A 69 3.10 -4.72 -20.47
N ASP A 70 2.15 -5.66 -20.49
CA ASP A 70 2.18 -6.81 -21.41
C ASP A 70 2.21 -6.36 -22.87
N THR A 71 1.44 -5.33 -23.22
CA THR A 71 1.41 -4.73 -24.57
C THR A 71 2.76 -4.07 -24.91
N LEU A 72 3.34 -3.31 -23.99
CA LEU A 72 4.63 -2.66 -24.17
C LEU A 72 5.79 -3.67 -24.32
N ILE A 73 5.70 -4.79 -23.61
CA ILE A 73 6.67 -5.90 -23.73
C ILE A 73 6.57 -6.54 -25.12
N ALA A 74 5.37 -6.77 -25.63
CA ALA A 74 5.15 -7.33 -26.96
C ALA A 74 5.65 -6.40 -28.07
N ASP A 75 5.35 -5.10 -27.97
CA ASP A 75 5.70 -4.08 -28.95
C ASP A 75 7.14 -3.55 -28.82
N LYS A 76 7.81 -3.82 -27.69
CA LYS A 76 9.15 -3.30 -27.33
C LYS A 76 9.27 -1.78 -27.47
N ARG A 77 8.25 -1.05 -27.00
CA ARG A 77 8.17 0.41 -27.08
C ARG A 77 7.87 1.06 -25.75
N GLU A 78 8.00 2.38 -25.71
CA GLU A 78 7.54 3.21 -24.60
C GLU A 78 6.02 3.49 -24.70
N PRO A 79 5.35 3.75 -23.57
CA PRO A 79 3.93 4.10 -23.56
C PRO A 79 3.70 5.53 -24.06
N ASN A 80 2.56 5.74 -24.70
CA ASN A 80 2.12 7.06 -25.15
C ASN A 80 1.37 7.81 -24.03
N ASP A 81 1.26 9.14 -24.15
CA ASP A 81 0.61 10.01 -23.15
C ASP A 81 -0.86 9.64 -22.87
N GLU A 82 -1.58 9.06 -23.83
CA GLU A 82 -2.96 8.59 -23.62
C GLU A 82 -3.01 7.24 -22.91
N GLU A 83 -2.02 6.37 -23.14
CA GLU A 83 -1.99 5.02 -22.57
C GLU A 83 -1.63 5.06 -21.07
N VAL A 84 -0.83 6.04 -20.66
CA VAL A 84 -0.44 6.21 -19.25
C VAL A 84 -1.57 6.77 -18.36
N LYS A 85 -2.68 7.24 -18.95
CA LYS A 85 -3.87 7.68 -18.19
C LYS A 85 -4.62 6.46 -17.66
N LEU A 86 -4.09 5.86 -16.60
CA LEU A 86 -4.59 4.61 -16.02
C LEU A 86 -5.51 4.82 -14.81
N LEU A 87 -5.56 6.03 -14.24
CA LEU A 87 -6.47 6.37 -13.14
C LEU A 87 -7.93 6.29 -13.60
N ARG A 88 -8.79 5.66 -12.79
CA ARG A 88 -10.22 5.51 -13.09
C ARG A 88 -11.10 6.03 -11.96
N LYS A 89 -12.27 6.55 -12.33
CA LYS A 89 -13.34 6.93 -11.39
C LYS A 89 -14.33 5.78 -11.17
N GLU A 90 -14.40 4.85 -12.12
CA GLU A 90 -15.28 3.70 -12.16
C GLU A 90 -14.58 2.45 -11.57
N GLN A 91 -15.36 1.40 -11.29
CA GLN A 91 -14.87 0.08 -10.86
C GLN A 91 -13.87 0.14 -9.69
N ARG A 92 -14.19 0.98 -8.69
CA ARG A 92 -13.41 1.11 -7.46
C ARG A 92 -13.42 -0.20 -6.70
N SER A 93 -12.30 -0.52 -6.05
CA SER A 93 -12.24 -1.64 -5.13
C SER A 93 -13.03 -1.33 -3.85
N VAL A 94 -13.55 -2.37 -3.18
CA VAL A 94 -14.44 -2.21 -2.02
C VAL A 94 -13.75 -1.49 -0.86
N ASP A 95 -12.46 -1.75 -0.65
CA ASP A 95 -11.62 -1.05 0.32
C ASP A 95 -11.50 0.45 0.02
N MET A 96 -11.27 0.81 -1.25
CA MET A 96 -11.23 2.21 -1.68
C MET A 96 -12.60 2.90 -1.54
N ALA A 97 -13.69 2.18 -1.80
CA ALA A 97 -15.04 2.70 -1.61
C ALA A 97 -15.39 2.95 -0.13
N LEU A 98 -14.85 2.14 0.78
CA LEU A 98 -15.06 2.29 2.22
C LEU A 98 -14.15 3.37 2.83
N PHE A 99 -12.87 3.34 2.53
CA PHE A 99 -11.85 4.14 3.22
C PHE A 99 -11.36 5.35 2.41
N GLY A 100 -11.86 5.52 1.20
CA GLY A 100 -11.53 6.65 0.34
C GLY A 100 -10.15 6.54 -0.31
N ARG A 101 -9.80 7.61 -1.02
CA ARG A 101 -8.50 7.77 -1.69
C ARG A 101 -8.18 9.26 -1.80
N MET A 102 -6.93 9.61 -1.49
CA MET A 102 -6.40 10.95 -1.67
C MET A 102 -5.18 10.93 -2.60
N LEU A 103 -5.23 11.72 -3.66
CA LEU A 103 -4.18 11.98 -4.63
C LEU A 103 -3.98 13.49 -4.75
N ALA A 104 -2.83 13.99 -4.27
CA ALA A 104 -2.55 15.43 -4.27
C ALA A 104 -2.35 16.01 -5.68
N SER A 105 -1.75 15.24 -6.59
CA SER A 105 -1.46 15.67 -7.96
C SER A 105 -2.66 15.56 -8.91
N SER A 106 -3.64 14.72 -8.56
CA SER A 106 -4.83 14.48 -9.38
C SER A 106 -6.09 14.38 -8.52
N PRO A 107 -6.51 15.50 -7.87
CA PRO A 107 -7.62 15.50 -6.91
C PRO A 107 -8.96 15.04 -7.48
N GLU A 108 -9.14 15.13 -8.81
CA GLU A 108 -10.34 14.68 -9.51
C GLU A 108 -10.59 13.17 -9.43
N PHE A 109 -9.58 12.39 -9.02
CA PHE A 109 -9.66 10.96 -8.77
C PHE A 109 -9.77 10.60 -7.27
N ASN A 110 -9.91 11.60 -6.39
CA ASN A 110 -10.15 11.36 -4.98
C ASN A 110 -11.50 10.67 -4.76
N VAL A 111 -11.55 9.89 -3.70
CA VAL A 111 -12.74 9.15 -3.27
C VAL A 111 -12.98 9.51 -1.83
N GLU A 112 -14.17 10.00 -1.52
CA GLU A 112 -14.58 10.27 -0.15
C GLU A 112 -14.83 8.95 0.58
N ALA A 113 -14.40 8.84 1.84
CA ALA A 113 -14.57 7.62 2.62
C ALA A 113 -16.03 7.47 3.08
N ALA A 114 -16.63 6.30 2.82
CA ALA A 114 -17.96 5.98 3.31
C ALA A 114 -17.97 5.45 4.75
N CYS A 115 -16.82 5.06 5.29
CA CYS A 115 -16.67 4.43 6.59
C CYS A 115 -15.91 5.32 7.58
N GLN A 116 -16.46 5.44 8.79
CA GLN A 116 -15.83 6.08 9.94
C GLN A 116 -15.54 5.01 10.99
N VAL A 117 -14.27 4.86 11.37
CA VAL A 117 -13.83 3.89 12.38
C VAL A 117 -13.23 4.65 13.55
N SER A 118 -13.75 4.42 14.76
CA SER A 118 -13.16 4.98 15.97
C SER A 118 -11.93 4.17 16.38
N HIS A 119 -11.02 4.80 17.13
CA HIS A 119 -10.04 4.04 17.89
C HIS A 119 -10.76 3.09 18.86
N ALA A 120 -10.22 1.90 19.03
CA ALA A 120 -10.68 0.97 20.05
C ALA A 120 -10.22 1.48 21.42
N LEU A 121 -11.14 1.59 22.37
CA LEU A 121 -10.86 2.09 23.72
C LEU A 121 -11.25 1.03 24.76
N GLY A 122 -10.49 0.92 25.84
CA GLY A 122 -10.89 0.11 26.99
C GLY A 122 -12.17 0.67 27.62
N VAL A 123 -13.13 -0.21 27.94
CA VAL A 123 -14.36 0.19 28.63
C VAL A 123 -14.15 0.51 30.12
N SER A 124 -12.96 0.19 30.63
CA SER A 124 -12.53 0.49 32.00
C SER A 124 -11.09 0.99 32.00
N ALA A 125 -10.73 1.75 33.04
CA ALA A 125 -9.35 2.08 33.29
C ALA A 125 -8.53 0.80 33.51
N VAL A 126 -7.35 0.73 32.90
CA VAL A 126 -6.42 -0.39 33.04
C VAL A 126 -5.01 0.17 33.21
N THR A 127 -4.27 -0.40 34.15
CA THR A 127 -2.86 -0.09 34.38
C THR A 127 -2.02 -0.95 33.46
N VAL A 128 -1.00 -0.37 32.84
CA VAL A 128 0.01 -1.13 32.09
C VAL A 128 0.90 -1.84 33.09
N GLU A 129 0.96 -3.17 32.98
CA GLU A 129 1.83 -4.05 33.76
C GLU A 129 3.15 -4.24 33.03
N SER A 130 4.21 -4.51 33.79
CA SER A 130 5.55 -4.78 33.27
C SER A 130 5.79 -6.28 33.22
N ASP A 131 6.11 -6.81 32.03
CA ASP A 131 6.54 -8.18 31.80
C ASP A 131 8.05 -8.24 31.63
N PHE A 132 8.73 -8.87 32.60
CA PHE A 132 10.18 -9.09 32.56
C PHE A 132 10.47 -10.45 31.92
N PHE A 133 11.28 -10.46 30.88
CA PHE A 133 11.61 -11.67 30.12
C PHE A 133 13.11 -11.80 29.85
N THR A 134 13.54 -13.03 29.57
CA THR A 134 14.91 -13.33 29.15
C THR A 134 14.91 -14.15 27.87
N ALA A 135 15.96 -14.01 27.06
CA ALA A 135 16.26 -14.96 25.99
C ALA A 135 17.50 -15.76 26.40
N VAL A 136 17.34 -17.08 26.46
CA VAL A 136 18.41 -18.00 26.87
C VAL A 136 19.30 -18.31 25.67
N ASP A 137 20.61 -18.37 25.90
CA ASP A 137 21.58 -18.85 24.92
C ASP A 137 21.77 -20.37 25.09
N ASP A 138 21.30 -21.12 24.10
CA ASP A 138 21.35 -22.58 24.08
C ASP A 138 22.79 -23.14 24.00
N LEU A 139 23.78 -22.33 23.58
CA LEU A 139 25.19 -22.73 23.48
C LEU A 139 26.00 -22.43 24.74
N ASN A 140 25.41 -21.76 25.74
CA ASN A 140 26.08 -21.46 26.99
C ASN A 140 26.20 -22.74 27.84
N ASN A 141 27.43 -23.07 28.25
CA ASN A 141 27.77 -24.27 29.03
C ASN A 141 27.44 -24.13 30.54
N LYS A 142 26.95 -22.97 30.97
CA LYS A 142 26.51 -22.64 32.33
C LYS A 142 27.59 -22.75 33.41
N GLU A 143 28.86 -22.58 33.02
CA GLU A 143 29.98 -22.62 33.96
C GLU A 143 30.17 -21.28 34.72
N GLU A 144 29.85 -20.15 34.08
CA GLU A 144 29.99 -18.82 34.67
C GLU A 144 28.63 -18.15 35.01
N ASP A 145 27.57 -18.43 34.23
CA ASP A 145 26.23 -17.89 34.48
C ASP A 145 25.10 -18.88 34.08
N ALA A 146 23.84 -18.46 34.27
CA ALA A 146 22.68 -19.31 34.01
C ALA A 146 22.31 -19.47 32.51
N GLY A 147 23.04 -18.83 31.59
CA GLY A 147 22.76 -18.85 30.16
C GLY A 147 21.83 -17.75 29.66
N SER A 148 21.69 -16.62 30.36
CA SER A 148 20.84 -15.51 29.90
C SER A 148 21.56 -14.67 28.85
N GLY A 149 21.26 -14.91 27.56
CA GLY A 149 21.82 -14.14 26.44
C GLY A 149 21.20 -12.75 26.25
N HIS A 150 19.97 -12.53 26.73
CA HIS A 150 19.30 -11.22 26.75
C HIS A 150 18.32 -11.11 27.92
N MET A 151 18.15 -9.90 28.44
CA MET A 151 17.12 -9.55 29.44
C MET A 151 16.38 -8.31 28.93
N GLY A 152 15.06 -8.32 29.04
CA GLY A 152 14.19 -7.25 28.55
C GLY A 152 12.94 -7.07 29.41
N GLU A 153 12.27 -5.94 29.22
CA GLU A 153 11.04 -5.57 29.90
C GLU A 153 10.04 -5.04 28.86
N GLN A 154 8.80 -5.51 28.90
CA GLN A 154 7.74 -5.10 27.97
C GLN A 154 6.45 -4.77 28.72
N GLY A 155 5.89 -3.59 28.46
CA GLY A 155 4.58 -3.22 29.00
C GLY A 155 3.45 -3.99 28.30
N PHE A 156 2.50 -4.52 29.07
CA PHE A 156 1.27 -5.12 28.57
C PHE A 156 0.05 -4.69 29.38
N ALA A 157 -1.15 -4.82 28.79
CA ALA A 157 -2.41 -4.53 29.45
C ALA A 157 -3.50 -5.43 28.87
N SER A 158 -4.51 -5.75 29.68
CA SER A 158 -5.69 -6.50 29.25
C SER A 158 -6.94 -5.69 29.54
N THR A 159 -7.79 -5.49 28.54
CA THR A 159 -9.05 -4.76 28.69
C THR A 159 -10.10 -5.28 27.71
N LEU A 160 -11.38 -5.07 28.03
CA LEU A 160 -12.46 -5.23 27.07
C LEU A 160 -12.51 -3.97 26.19
N PHE A 161 -12.27 -4.14 24.90
CA PHE A 161 -12.27 -3.03 23.95
C PHE A 161 -13.67 -2.75 23.40
N TYR A 162 -14.05 -1.46 23.42
CA TYR A 162 -15.17 -0.94 22.66
C TYR A 162 -14.67 -0.35 21.34
N THR A 163 -15.25 -0.83 20.24
CA THR A 163 -14.97 -0.37 18.88
C THR A 163 -16.25 0.13 18.25
N TYR A 164 -16.22 1.33 17.68
CA TYR A 164 -17.35 1.92 16.97
C TYR A 164 -17.03 2.08 15.48
N VAL A 165 -17.97 1.67 14.64
CA VAL A 165 -17.90 1.81 13.18
C VAL A 165 -19.23 2.38 12.68
N CYS A 166 -19.16 3.41 11.85
CA CYS A 166 -20.31 4.02 11.18
C CYS A 166 -20.08 3.96 9.66
N ILE A 167 -21.07 3.50 8.91
CA ILE A 167 -21.00 3.40 7.45
C ILE A 167 -22.14 4.21 6.85
N SER A 168 -21.79 5.19 6.02
CA SER A 168 -22.74 5.91 5.17
C SER A 168 -23.12 5.01 4.00
N ARG A 169 -24.32 4.41 4.07
CA ARG A 169 -24.80 3.49 3.04
C ARG A 169 -24.95 4.17 1.67
N ASP A 170 -25.48 5.38 1.65
CA ASP A 170 -25.74 6.11 0.40
C ASP A 170 -24.41 6.44 -0.30
N LEU A 171 -23.42 6.93 0.44
CA LEU A 171 -22.08 7.21 -0.10
C LEU A 171 -21.36 5.92 -0.51
N LEU A 172 -21.53 4.82 0.22
CA LEU A 172 -20.94 3.53 -0.15
C LEU A 172 -21.51 3.03 -1.50
N VAL A 173 -22.82 3.11 -1.70
CA VAL A 173 -23.47 2.73 -2.96
C VAL A 173 -22.99 3.63 -4.10
N GLU A 174 -22.87 4.94 -3.88
CA GLU A 174 -22.30 5.87 -4.85
C GLU A 174 -20.85 5.49 -5.22
N ASN A 175 -20.01 5.23 -4.21
CA ASN A 175 -18.62 4.83 -4.41
C ASN A 175 -18.48 3.49 -5.14
N LEU A 176 -19.44 2.58 -4.99
CA LEU A 176 -19.51 1.30 -5.69
C LEU A 176 -20.18 1.39 -7.07
N GLY A 177 -20.42 2.62 -7.58
CA GLY A 177 -21.00 2.83 -8.90
C GLY A 177 -22.47 2.41 -8.99
N GLY A 178 -23.23 2.56 -7.90
CA GLY A 178 -24.65 2.19 -7.82
C GLY A 178 -24.90 0.70 -7.54
N ASN A 179 -23.86 -0.09 -7.24
CA ASN A 179 -24.02 -1.52 -6.98
C ASN A 179 -24.58 -1.78 -5.57
N GLU A 180 -25.91 -1.75 -5.45
CA GLU A 180 -26.62 -2.00 -4.20
C GLU A 180 -26.46 -3.42 -3.64
N GLU A 181 -26.31 -4.42 -4.51
CA GLU A 181 -26.16 -5.81 -4.08
C GLU A 181 -24.81 -6.01 -3.39
N LEU A 182 -23.75 -5.43 -3.95
CA LEU A 182 -22.43 -5.47 -3.35
C LEU A 182 -22.39 -4.70 -2.03
N ALA A 183 -23.09 -3.56 -1.93
CA ALA A 183 -23.18 -2.78 -0.70
C ALA A 183 -23.95 -3.48 0.44
N LYS A 184 -24.73 -4.54 0.15
CA LYS A 184 -25.50 -5.32 1.13
C LYS A 184 -24.74 -6.54 1.67
N ARG A 185 -23.64 -6.92 1.05
CA ARG A 185 -22.81 -8.07 1.44
C ARG A 185 -21.83 -7.69 2.54
#